data_AF-A0A373BN25-F1
#
_entry.id   AF-A0A373BN25-F1
#
_cell.length_a   1.000
_cell.length_b   1.000
_cell.length_c   1.000
_cell.angle_alpha   90.00
_cell.angle_beta   90.00
_cell.angle_gamma   90.00
#
_symmetry.space_group_name_H-M   'P 1'
#
loop_
_entity.id
_entity.type
_entity.pdbx_description
1 polymer ?
#
loop_
_entity_poly.entity_id
_entity_poly.type
_entity_poly.pdbx_seq_one_letter_code
_entity_poly.pdbx_strand_id
1 'polypeptide(L)'
;MDRRVQYVYDAAGNALKRTLLGADGECLESSTRYDLKDRATHRTNPAGGVTRYLYDRNDRLRKEISPYGYEPESDDGAGVSYTYDSRGNRIRTTNALGEVVQELSYNLRNQPVIQKDTFVFL
;
A
#
# COMPACT_ATOMS: atom_id res chain seq x y z
N MET A 1 -20.46 -9.24 28.23
CA MET A 1 -19.22 -8.43 28.09
C MET A 1 -19.14 -8.01 26.65
N ASP A 2 -19.09 -6.69 26.41
CA ASP A 2 -19.35 -6.10 25.10
C ASP A 2 -18.04 -5.75 24.39
N ARG A 3 -18.00 -5.96 23.07
CA ARG A 3 -16.84 -5.56 22.24
C ARG A 3 -16.93 -4.06 21.98
N ARG A 4 -15.82 -3.34 22.13
CA ARG A 4 -15.76 -1.88 21.87
C ARG A 4 -14.69 -1.54 20.85
N VAL A 5 -14.98 -0.54 20.02
CA VAL A 5 -14.03 0.02 19.04
C VAL A 5 -13.78 1.48 19.36
N GLN A 6 -12.53 1.89 19.36
CA GLN A 6 -12.10 3.28 19.58
C GLN A 6 -11.26 3.76 18.40
N TYR A 7 -11.38 5.05 18.09
CA TYR A 7 -10.66 5.71 17.01
C TYR A 7 -9.97 6.98 17.51
N VAL A 8 -8.81 7.26 16.94
CA VAL A 8 -8.11 8.56 17.06
C VAL A 8 -7.99 9.13 15.66
N TYR A 9 -8.28 10.42 15.52
CA TYR A 9 -8.27 11.13 14.24
C TYR A 9 -7.27 12.30 14.26
N ASP A 10 -6.77 12.68 13.09
CA ASP A 10 -6.10 13.96 12.90
C ASP A 10 -7.12 15.11 12.70
N ALA A 11 -6.63 16.34 12.50
CA ALA A 11 -7.47 17.52 12.29
C ALA A 11 -8.23 17.51 10.95
N ALA A 12 -7.76 16.75 9.96
CA ALA A 12 -8.43 16.56 8.68
C ALA A 12 -9.51 15.46 8.74
N GLY A 13 -9.58 14.73 9.85
CA GLY A 13 -10.54 13.64 10.06
C GLY A 13 -10.04 12.27 9.59
N ASN A 14 -8.74 12.13 9.27
CA ASN A 14 -8.18 10.83 8.94
C ASN A 14 -7.94 10.00 10.20
N ALA A 15 -8.27 8.70 10.16
CA ALA A 15 -8.09 7.80 11.30
C ALA A 15 -6.63 7.41 11.50
N LEU A 16 -6.00 7.95 12.55
CA LEU A 16 -4.62 7.66 12.93
C LEU A 16 -4.46 6.32 13.64
N LYS A 17 -5.43 5.96 14.47
CA LYS A 17 -5.40 4.73 15.28
C LYS A 17 -6.79 4.14 15.41
N ARG A 18 -6.88 2.81 15.40
CA ARG A 18 -8.07 2.04 15.73
C ARG A 18 -7.69 1.02 16.80
N THR A 19 -8.48 0.95 17.86
CA THR A 19 -8.32 -0.05 18.92
C THR A 19 -9.60 -0.87 19.04
N LEU A 20 -9.50 -2.19 18.88
CA LEU A 20 -10.57 -3.15 19.12
C LEU A 20 -10.29 -3.85 20.45
N LEU A 21 -11.24 -3.74 21.38
CA LEU A 21 -11.16 -4.38 22.69
C LEU A 21 -12.18 -5.51 22.75
N GLY A 22 -11.65 -6.74 22.86
CA GLY A 22 -12.38 -7.99 22.98
C GLY A 22 -13.07 -8.13 24.34
N ALA A 23 -14.03 -9.04 24.40
CA ALA A 23 -14.79 -9.31 25.62
C ALA A 23 -13.96 -10.07 26.68
N ASP A 24 -12.88 -10.70 26.25
CA ASP A 24 -11.88 -11.47 27.01
C ASP A 24 -10.65 -10.65 27.40
N GLY A 25 -10.64 -9.34 27.12
CA GLY A 25 -9.50 -8.46 27.36
C GLY A 25 -8.49 -8.42 26.21
N GLU A 26 -8.75 -9.09 25.08
CA GLU A 26 -7.95 -8.91 23.85
C GLU A 26 -7.93 -7.43 23.45
N CYS A 27 -6.77 -6.90 23.05
CA CYS A 27 -6.61 -5.55 22.57
C CYS A 27 -5.85 -5.57 21.24
N LEU A 28 -6.54 -5.30 20.14
CA LEU A 28 -5.95 -5.24 18.81
C LEU A 28 -5.88 -3.79 18.35
N GLU A 29 -4.66 -3.32 18.11
CA GLU A 29 -4.40 -1.95 17.69
C GLU A 29 -3.89 -1.90 16.25
N SER A 30 -4.42 -1.00 15.44
CA SER A 30 -3.85 -0.67 14.14
C SER A 30 -3.67 0.83 14.01
N SER A 31 -2.70 1.26 13.21
CA SER A 31 -2.45 2.68 12.97
C SER A 31 -2.21 2.98 11.50
N THR A 32 -2.50 4.22 11.11
CA THR A 32 -2.22 4.73 9.76
C THR A 32 -1.54 6.08 9.87
N ARG A 33 -0.51 6.30 9.05
CA ARG A 33 0.13 7.61 8.88
C ARG A 33 -0.25 8.17 7.52
N TYR A 34 -0.38 9.49 7.45
CA TYR A 34 -0.77 10.19 6.23
C TYR A 34 0.30 11.23 5.86
N ASP A 35 0.41 11.54 4.58
CA ASP A 35 1.17 12.70 4.12
C ASP A 35 0.32 13.98 4.10
N LEU A 36 0.91 15.10 3.68
CA LEU A 36 0.23 16.41 3.61
C LEU A 36 -0.89 16.48 2.55
N LYS A 37 -1.07 15.42 1.74
CA LYS A 37 -2.17 15.30 0.77
C LYS A 37 -3.22 14.29 1.24
N ASP A 38 -3.24 13.96 2.54
CA ASP A 38 -4.15 12.99 3.15
C ASP A 38 -4.05 11.57 2.59
N ARG A 39 -2.89 11.20 2.02
CA ARG A 39 -2.66 9.85 1.50
C ARG A 39 -1.95 9.00 2.53
N ALA A 40 -2.43 7.77 2.74
CA ALA A 40 -1.81 6.84 3.66
C ALA A 40 -0.38 6.52 3.21
N THR A 41 0.62 6.79 4.05
CA THR A 41 2.02 6.46 3.80
C THR A 41 2.42 5.16 4.48
N HIS A 42 1.83 4.86 5.64
CA HIS A 42 2.10 3.66 6.43
C HIS A 42 0.81 3.12 7.01
N ARG A 43 0.69 1.80 7.09
CA ARG A 43 -0.34 1.11 7.87
C ARG A 43 0.30 0.04 8.73
N THR A 44 0.13 0.14 10.03
CA THR A 44 0.58 -0.89 10.98
C THR A 44 -0.62 -1.76 11.38
N ASN A 45 -0.50 -3.07 11.16
CA ASN A 45 -1.49 -4.04 11.58
C ASN A 45 -1.31 -4.44 13.07
N PRO A 46 -2.28 -5.13 13.70
CA PRO A 46 -2.16 -5.54 15.10
C PRO A 46 -1.02 -6.50 15.42
N ALA A 47 -0.47 -7.20 14.42
CA ALA A 47 0.70 -8.05 14.57
C ALA A 47 2.03 -7.27 14.42
N GLY A 48 1.98 -5.94 14.29
CA GLY A 48 3.15 -5.07 14.16
C GLY A 48 3.70 -4.94 12.74
N GLY A 49 3.12 -5.65 11.76
CA GLY A 49 3.53 -5.53 10.35
C GLY A 49 3.14 -4.15 9.78
N VAL A 50 4.07 -3.53 9.05
CA VAL A 50 3.94 -2.20 8.45
C VAL A 50 3.86 -2.31 6.92
N THR A 51 2.69 -2.02 6.36
CA THR A 51 2.56 -1.77 4.92
C THR A 51 3.00 -0.33 4.63
N ARG A 52 3.90 -0.13 3.67
CA ARG A 52 4.40 1.20 3.28
C ARG A 52 4.00 1.52 1.84
N TYR A 53 3.44 2.70 1.63
CA TYR A 53 2.95 3.19 0.34
C TYR A 53 3.81 4.35 -0.18
N LEU A 54 4.58 4.11 -1.24
CA LEU A 54 5.41 5.12 -1.88
C LEU A 54 4.71 5.68 -3.10
N TYR A 55 4.50 7.00 -3.12
CA TYR A 55 3.87 7.70 -4.24
C TYR A 55 4.92 8.39 -5.12
N ASP A 56 4.65 8.47 -6.42
CA ASP A 56 5.43 9.31 -7.33
C ASP A 56 4.98 10.78 -7.27
N ARG A 57 5.67 11.64 -8.04
CA ARG A 57 5.40 13.09 -8.08
C ARG A 57 4.03 13.45 -8.67
N ASN A 58 3.39 12.52 -9.37
CA ASN A 58 2.07 12.68 -9.98
C ASN A 58 0.97 12.05 -9.12
N ASP A 59 1.28 11.79 -7.85
CA ASP A 59 0.39 11.24 -6.85
C ASP A 59 -0.09 9.80 -7.08
N ARG A 60 0.65 9.04 -7.88
CA ARG A 60 0.35 7.63 -8.18
C ARG A 60 1.17 6.71 -7.30
N LEU A 61 0.60 5.57 -6.89
CA LEU A 61 1.30 4.57 -6.10
C LEU A 61 2.43 3.94 -6.94
N ARG A 62 3.69 4.18 -6.58
CA ARG A 62 4.87 3.61 -7.25
C ARG A 62 5.29 2.29 -6.61
N LYS A 63 5.11 2.13 -5.29
CA LYS A 63 5.47 0.89 -4.58
C LYS A 63 4.59 0.69 -3.35
N GLU A 64 4.15 -0.55 -3.14
CA GLU A 64 3.51 -1.02 -1.91
C GLU A 64 4.37 -2.12 -1.30
N ILE A 65 4.96 -1.82 -0.14
CA ILE A 65 5.82 -2.74 0.61
C ILE A 65 4.95 -3.56 1.55
N SER A 66 5.18 -4.86 1.55
CA SER A 66 4.41 -5.83 2.35
C SER A 66 4.60 -5.58 3.86
N PRO A 67 3.62 -5.95 4.71
CA PRO A 67 3.66 -5.72 6.16
C PRO A 67 4.97 -6.16 6.86
N TYR A 68 5.57 -7.25 6.42
CA TYR A 68 6.80 -7.79 7.02
C TYR A 68 8.02 -7.63 6.12
N GLY A 69 7.87 -6.85 5.04
CA GLY A 69 8.95 -6.50 4.12
C GLY A 69 9.48 -5.09 4.31
N TYR A 70 8.88 -4.27 5.19
CA TYR A 70 9.30 -2.88 5.43
C TYR A 70 10.57 -2.80 6.28
N GLU A 71 11.53 -2.02 5.79
CA GLU A 71 12.83 -1.75 6.39
C GLU A 71 12.89 -0.28 6.81
N PRO A 72 12.69 0.03 8.12
CA PRO A 72 12.59 1.41 8.59
C PRO A 72 13.84 2.27 8.32
N GLU A 73 15.02 1.65 8.30
CA GLU A 73 16.30 2.34 8.07
C GLU A 73 16.43 2.92 6.66
N SER A 74 15.79 2.31 5.67
CA SER A 74 15.80 2.73 4.27
C SER A 74 14.51 3.43 3.83
N ASP A 75 13.47 3.44 4.67
CA ASP A 75 12.07 3.77 4.31
C ASP A 75 11.60 3.02 3.04
N ASP A 76 12.10 1.79 2.85
CA ASP A 76 11.81 0.95 1.68
C ASP A 76 11.64 -0.52 2.09
N GLY A 77 11.68 -1.47 1.14
CA GLY A 77 11.70 -2.90 1.41
C GLY A 77 11.03 -3.76 0.34
N ALA A 78 10.71 -5.00 0.69
CA ALA A 78 10.15 -5.98 -0.24
C ALA A 78 8.66 -5.71 -0.53
N GLY A 79 8.32 -5.53 -1.80
CA GLY A 79 6.97 -5.11 -2.18
C GLY A 79 6.71 -5.08 -3.68
N VAL A 80 5.46 -4.83 -4.05
CA VAL A 80 5.07 -4.70 -5.45
C VAL A 80 5.31 -3.26 -5.91
N SER A 81 5.89 -3.09 -7.09
CA SER A 81 6.12 -1.76 -7.68
C SER A 81 5.45 -1.61 -9.04
N TYR A 82 5.14 -0.37 -9.38
CA TYR A 82 4.39 0.01 -10.55
C TYR A 82 5.10 1.13 -11.32
N THR A 83 5.07 1.03 -12.65
CA THR A 83 5.46 2.15 -13.52
C THR A 83 4.31 2.56 -14.41
N TYR A 84 4.34 3.81 -14.82
CA TYR A 84 3.26 4.46 -15.54
C TYR A 84 3.80 5.21 -16.75
N ASP A 85 2.99 5.32 -17.80
CA ASP A 85 3.25 6.23 -18.89
C ASP A 85 2.98 7.70 -18.51
N SER A 86 3.19 8.61 -19.47
CA SER A 86 2.97 10.04 -19.30
C SER A 86 1.50 10.44 -19.12
N ARG A 87 0.57 9.53 -19.44
CA ARG A 87 -0.88 9.74 -19.33
C ARG A 87 -1.46 9.15 -18.04
N GLY A 88 -0.65 8.46 -17.24
CA GLY A 88 -1.11 7.84 -16.01
C GLY A 88 -1.53 6.38 -16.14
N ASN A 89 -1.38 5.76 -17.30
CA ASN A 89 -1.70 4.35 -17.46
C ASN A 89 -0.57 3.50 -16.89
N ARG A 90 -0.90 2.48 -16.08
CA ARG A 90 0.09 1.55 -15.55
C ARG A 90 0.62 0.67 -16.67
N ILE A 91 1.92 0.68 -16.91
CA ILE A 91 2.58 -0.08 -17.99
C ILE A 91 3.40 -1.26 -17.49
N ARG A 92 3.74 -1.31 -16.19
CA ARG A 92 4.50 -2.42 -15.62
C ARG A 92 4.12 -2.67 -14.17
N THR A 93 4.06 -3.94 -13.79
CA THR A 93 4.03 -4.38 -12.40
C THR A 93 5.22 -5.31 -12.15
N THR A 94 5.98 -5.02 -11.10
CA THR A 94 7.13 -5.82 -10.66
C THR A 94 6.84 -6.34 -9.25
N ASN A 95 7.01 -7.63 -9.01
CA ASN A 95 6.75 -8.24 -7.71
C ASN A 95 7.85 -7.94 -6.67
N ALA A 96 7.71 -8.45 -5.46
CA ALA A 96 8.65 -8.25 -4.36
C ALA A 96 10.05 -8.83 -4.59
N LEU A 97 10.20 -9.77 -5.53
CA LEU A 97 11.48 -10.36 -5.93
C LEU A 97 12.19 -9.55 -7.04
N GLY A 98 11.56 -8.48 -7.53
CA GLY A 98 12.09 -7.67 -8.63
C GLY A 98 11.73 -8.21 -10.02
N GLU A 99 10.87 -9.23 -10.10
CA GLU A 99 10.47 -9.86 -11.36
C GLU A 99 9.28 -9.11 -11.97
N VAL A 100 9.32 -8.93 -13.29
CA VAL A 100 8.19 -8.34 -14.03
C VAL A 100 7.11 -9.40 -14.16
N VAL A 101 5.96 -9.15 -13.56
CA VAL A 101 4.82 -10.07 -13.61
C VAL A 101 3.74 -9.60 -14.59
N GLN A 102 3.77 -8.33 -14.98
CA GLN A 102 2.84 -7.76 -15.95
C GLN A 102 3.47 -6.59 -16.72
N GLU A 103 3.29 -6.57 -18.04
CA GLU A 103 3.52 -5.41 -18.91
C GLU A 103 2.27 -5.08 -19.73
N LEU A 104 1.97 -3.78 -19.85
CA LEU A 104 0.81 -3.26 -20.56
C LEU A 104 1.24 -2.17 -21.56
N SER A 105 0.55 -2.12 -22.70
CA SER A 105 0.61 -0.96 -23.62
C SER A 105 -0.78 -0.46 -23.95
N TYR A 106 -0.90 0.81 -24.29
CA TYR A 106 -2.18 1.49 -24.49
C TYR A 106 -2.21 2.21 -25.83
N ASN A 107 -3.38 2.25 -26.45
CA ASN A 107 -3.61 3.07 -27.64
C ASN A 107 -3.87 4.55 -27.27
N LEU A 108 -4.07 5.38 -28.30
CA LEU A 108 -4.34 6.82 -28.11
C LEU A 108 -5.63 7.13 -27.33
N ARG A 109 -6.56 6.17 -27.21
CA ARG A 109 -7.80 6.28 -26.43
C ARG A 109 -7.65 5.75 -25.00
N ASN A 110 -6.42 5.50 -24.53
CA ASN A 110 -6.09 4.92 -23.22
C ASN A 110 -6.73 3.54 -22.99
N GLN A 111 -6.94 2.76 -24.05
CA GLN A 111 -7.37 1.38 -23.94
C GLN A 111 -6.15 0.46 -24.00
N PRO A 112 -6.07 -0.59 -23.16
CA PRO A 112 -4.98 -1.56 -23.23
C PRO A 112 -5.04 -2.30 -24.58
N VAL A 113 -3.89 -2.46 -25.23
CA VAL A 113 -3.75 -3.18 -26.51
C VAL A 113 -2.81 -4.37 -26.44
N ILE A 114 -1.92 -4.40 -25.45
CA ILE A 114 -1.09 -5.58 -25.15
C ILE A 114 -1.10 -5.77 -23.64
N GLN A 115 -1.29 -7.01 -23.21
CA GLN A 115 -1.03 -7.46 -21.86
C GLN A 115 -0.13 -8.68 -21.94
N LYS A 116 1.06 -8.59 -21.33
CA LYS A 116 1.95 -9.73 -21.13
C LYS A 116 1.98 -10.01 -19.65
N ASP A 117 1.38 -11.12 -19.25
CA ASP A 117 1.49 -11.61 -17.88
C ASP A 117 2.57 -12.69 -17.85
N THR A 118 3.54 -12.53 -16.95
CA THR A 118 4.59 -13.54 -16.73
C THR A 118 4.16 -14.38 -15.54
N PHE A 119 3.87 -15.66 -15.81
CA PHE A 119 3.68 -16.64 -14.76
C PHE A 119 5.05 -16.96 -14.15
N VAL A 120 5.37 -16.33 -13.03
CA VAL A 120 6.48 -16.78 -12.20
C VAL A 120 5.93 -17.88 -11.29
N PHE A 121 6.41 -19.10 -11.47
CA PHE A 121 6.10 -20.19 -10.54
C PHE A 121 6.89 -19.93 -9.25
N LEU A 122 6.16 -19.75 -8.13
CA LEU A 122 6.72 -19.74 -6.78
C LEU A 122 7.01 -21.17 -6.31
#